data_AF-A0A6I3LDD5-F1
#
_entry.id   AF-A0A6I3LDD5-F1
#
_cell.length_a   1.000
_cell.length_b   1.000
_cell.length_c   1.000
_cell.angle_alpha   90.00
_cell.angle_beta   90.00
_cell.angle_gamma   90.00
#
_symmetry.space_group_name_H-M   'P 1'
#
loop_
_entity.id
_entity.type
_entity.pdbx_description
1 polymer ?
#
loop_
_entity_poly.entity_id
_entity_poly.type
_entity_poly.pdbx_seq_one_letter_code
_entity_poly.pdbx_strand_id
1 'polypeptide(L)'
;MRILRAATPLLLLAVLAGCGGAADPAPPAAAPVLPADPVPGATTLAAPPDADAFPALPGATLAIVLRADEAGAATMRDAAVALAADAGVDADVFAAPTPDADGVAAALAEALAADPDVVVGLGAGVVDVFSLESAQLLDRSFLLVGAQVAEPTENVTAVVWDGATSRGSAASADGALDPSTVTDSRARAALVAGLDAVWAGDTGGVILLSAG
;
A
#
# COMPACT_ATOMS: atom_id res chain seq x y z
N MET A 1 -65.78 26.38 -43.33
CA MET A 1 -65.82 27.54 -44.27
C MET A 1 -64.39 27.88 -44.66
N ARG A 2 -64.05 27.74 -45.95
CA ARG A 2 -63.04 28.46 -46.76
C ARG A 2 -61.69 28.82 -46.09
N ILE A 3 -60.60 28.06 -46.32
CA ILE A 3 -59.56 28.20 -47.38
C ILE A 3 -59.03 29.66 -47.56
N LEU A 4 -57.73 29.92 -47.34
CA LEU A 4 -56.71 30.30 -48.35
C LEU A 4 -55.43 30.99 -47.76
N ARG A 5 -54.26 30.52 -48.25
CA ARG A 5 -53.00 31.21 -48.64
C ARG A 5 -52.16 31.91 -47.56
N ALA A 6 -50.94 31.45 -47.27
CA ALA A 6 -49.69 31.45 -48.07
C ALA A 6 -48.88 32.76 -47.97
N ALA A 7 -47.71 32.69 -47.32
CA ALA A 7 -46.52 33.50 -47.60
C ALA A 7 -45.30 32.94 -46.86
N THR A 8 -44.40 32.28 -47.59
CA THR A 8 -42.97 32.09 -47.29
C THR A 8 -42.19 33.18 -48.08
N PRO A 9 -40.89 33.46 -47.87
CA PRO A 9 -39.96 33.19 -46.76
C PRO A 9 -39.19 34.48 -46.32
N LEU A 10 -38.44 34.43 -45.21
CA LEU A 10 -37.13 35.11 -45.18
C LEU A 10 -36.17 34.31 -44.29
N LEU A 11 -35.20 33.72 -44.97
CA LEU A 11 -34.06 33.02 -44.44
C LEU A 11 -33.02 34.07 -44.02
N LEU A 12 -32.62 34.11 -42.76
CA LEU A 12 -31.34 34.67 -42.35
C LEU A 12 -30.62 33.64 -41.47
N LEU A 13 -29.65 32.96 -42.08
CA LEU A 13 -28.64 32.18 -41.39
C LEU A 13 -27.70 33.15 -40.66
N ALA A 14 -27.63 33.04 -39.34
CA ALA A 14 -26.47 33.48 -38.57
C ALA A 14 -25.90 32.25 -37.86
N VAL A 15 -24.89 31.64 -38.46
CA VAL A 15 -24.10 30.57 -37.85
C VAL A 15 -23.10 31.24 -36.91
N LEU A 16 -23.40 31.24 -35.62
CA LEU A 16 -22.40 31.47 -34.57
C LEU A 16 -21.79 30.12 -34.22
N ALA A 17 -20.65 29.81 -34.83
CA ALA A 17 -19.77 28.73 -34.41
C ALA A 17 -19.12 29.14 -33.08
N GLY A 18 -19.75 28.77 -31.98
CA GLY A 18 -19.12 28.81 -30.65
C GLY A 18 -18.26 27.56 -30.47
N CYS A 19 -16.93 27.72 -30.53
CA CYS A 19 -15.99 26.73 -29.99
C CYS A 19 -16.08 26.76 -28.46
N GLY A 20 -17.09 26.08 -27.90
CA GLY A 20 -17.02 25.60 -26.53
C GLY A 20 -16.11 24.38 -26.53
N GLY A 21 -14.87 24.53 -26.07
CA GLY A 21 -14.01 23.39 -25.78
C GLY A 21 -14.67 22.56 -24.70
N ALA A 22 -15.37 21.49 -25.10
CA ALA A 22 -15.74 20.43 -24.19
C ALA A 22 -14.42 19.81 -23.72
N ALA A 23 -14.05 20.05 -22.46
CA ALA A 23 -13.05 19.23 -21.82
C ALA A 23 -13.58 17.80 -21.88
N ASP A 24 -12.85 16.91 -22.54
CA ASP A 24 -13.12 15.49 -22.46
C ASP A 24 -13.18 15.12 -20.96
N PRO A 25 -14.20 14.38 -20.51
CA PRO A 25 -14.16 13.82 -19.18
C PRO A 25 -12.88 12.99 -19.09
N ALA A 26 -12.06 13.29 -18.08
CA ALA A 26 -10.88 12.50 -17.80
C ALA A 26 -11.30 11.02 -17.75
N PRO A 27 -10.53 10.10 -18.36
CA PRO A 27 -10.82 8.68 -18.21
C PRO A 27 -10.88 8.36 -16.72
N PRO A 28 -11.79 7.46 -16.28
CA PRO A 28 -11.78 7.01 -14.89
C PRO A 28 -10.35 6.53 -14.58
N ALA A 29 -9.83 6.95 -13.42
CA ALA A 29 -8.54 6.47 -12.94
C ALA A 29 -8.55 4.94 -13.03
N ALA A 30 -7.58 4.39 -13.76
CA ALA A 30 -7.42 2.94 -13.82
C ALA A 30 -7.23 2.46 -12.38
N ALA A 31 -8.10 1.56 -11.92
CA ALA A 31 -7.85 0.83 -10.69
C ALA A 31 -6.44 0.20 -10.79
N PRO A 32 -5.66 0.13 -9.69
CA PRO A 32 -4.38 -0.54 -9.72
C PRO A 32 -4.61 -1.98 -10.16
N VAL A 33 -4.06 -2.34 -11.32
CA VAL A 33 -4.10 -3.72 -11.81
C VAL A 33 -2.78 -4.34 -11.37
N LEU A 34 -2.78 -5.06 -10.24
CA LEU A 34 -1.72 -6.03 -10.00
C LEU A 34 -1.71 -7.00 -11.19
N PRO A 35 -0.54 -7.44 -11.70
CA PRO A 35 -0.49 -8.39 -12.79
C PRO A 35 -1.32 -9.63 -12.43
N ALA A 36 -2.06 -10.18 -13.40
CA ALA A 36 -3.03 -11.26 -13.19
C ALA A 36 -2.45 -12.54 -12.54
N ASP A 37 -1.12 -12.68 -12.59
CA ASP A 37 -0.36 -13.68 -11.83
C ASP A 37 0.88 -12.97 -11.23
N PRO A 38 0.90 -12.65 -9.92
CA PRO A 38 2.11 -12.14 -9.29
C PRO A 38 3.21 -13.20 -9.36
N VAL A 39 4.39 -12.80 -9.84
CA VAL A 39 5.57 -13.67 -9.85
C VAL A 39 6.32 -13.41 -8.55
N PRO A 40 6.59 -14.42 -7.70
CA PRO A 40 7.36 -14.23 -6.50
C PRO A 40 8.71 -13.54 -6.79
N GLY A 41 9.05 -12.56 -5.96
CA GLY A 41 10.22 -11.70 -6.12
C GLY A 41 10.09 -10.59 -7.17
N ALA A 42 8.96 -10.47 -7.87
CA ALA A 42 8.72 -9.37 -8.81
C ALA A 42 8.37 -8.07 -8.07
N THR A 43 8.75 -6.95 -8.70
CA THR A 43 8.30 -5.62 -8.30
C THR A 43 7.20 -5.14 -9.24
N THR A 44 6.04 -4.81 -8.66
CA THR A 44 4.89 -4.25 -9.37
C THR A 44 4.79 -2.77 -9.04
N LEU A 45 4.70 -1.92 -10.08
CA LEU A 45 4.41 -0.50 -9.91
C LEU A 45 2.90 -0.31 -9.73
N ALA A 46 2.50 0.42 -8.68
CA ALA A 46 1.11 0.75 -8.41
C ALA A 46 0.93 2.24 -8.09
N ALA A 47 -0.20 2.79 -8.50
CA ALA A 47 -0.64 4.08 -7.97
C ALA A 47 -1.05 3.91 -6.50
N PRO A 48 -0.78 4.88 -5.62
CA PRO A 48 -1.28 4.85 -4.25
C PRO A 48 -2.81 4.66 -4.23
N PRO A 49 -3.35 3.68 -3.50
CA PRO A 49 -4.79 3.57 -3.33
C PRO A 49 -5.32 4.76 -2.52
N ASP A 50 -6.64 4.93 -2.52
CA ASP A 50 -7.28 5.81 -1.56
C ASP A 50 -6.99 5.29 -0.15
N ALA A 51 -6.38 6.14 0.68
CA ALA A 51 -5.93 5.81 2.02
C ALA A 51 -7.09 5.42 2.95
N ASP A 52 -8.32 5.84 2.61
CA ASP A 52 -9.53 5.54 3.38
C ASP A 52 -10.33 4.35 2.80
N ALA A 53 -9.88 3.75 1.69
CA ALA A 53 -10.59 2.68 0.98
C ALA A 53 -10.26 1.28 1.51
N PHE A 54 -10.22 1.09 2.82
CA PHE A 54 -9.95 -0.22 3.40
C PHE A 54 -11.19 -1.12 3.34
N PRO A 55 -11.11 -2.33 2.78
CA PRO A 55 -12.22 -3.28 2.83
C PRO A 55 -12.46 -3.72 4.29
N ALA A 56 -13.72 -3.72 4.73
CA ALA A 56 -14.05 -4.21 6.06
C ALA A 56 -13.68 -5.71 6.17
N LEU A 57 -12.79 -6.03 7.10
CA LEU A 57 -12.27 -7.39 7.33
C LEU A 57 -12.60 -7.82 8.76
N PRO A 58 -13.88 -8.08 9.05
CA PRO A 58 -14.32 -8.35 10.41
C PRO A 58 -13.67 -9.63 10.95
N GLY A 59 -12.99 -9.49 12.09
CA GLY A 59 -12.39 -10.61 12.82
C GLY A 59 -10.96 -10.96 12.43
N ALA A 60 -10.33 -10.20 11.53
CA ALA A 60 -8.90 -10.32 11.27
C ALA A 60 -8.07 -9.73 12.43
N THR A 61 -6.85 -10.25 12.60
CA THR A 61 -5.89 -9.86 13.63
C THR A 61 -4.53 -9.50 13.00
N LEU A 62 -3.99 -8.35 13.39
CA LEU A 62 -2.68 -7.86 12.94
C LEU A 62 -1.70 -7.82 14.11
N ALA A 63 -0.49 -8.31 13.91
CA ALA A 63 0.62 -8.07 14.83
C ALA A 63 1.63 -7.13 14.19
N ILE A 64 1.77 -5.92 14.74
CA ILE A 64 2.63 -4.86 14.21
C ILE A 64 3.99 -4.91 14.92
N VAL A 65 5.05 -5.27 14.20
CA VAL A 65 6.43 -5.34 14.70
C VAL A 65 7.23 -4.15 14.18
N LEU A 66 7.94 -3.46 15.07
CA LEU A 66 8.73 -2.29 14.72
C LEU A 66 9.91 -2.06 15.65
N ARG A 67 10.89 -1.31 15.14
CA ARG A 67 11.98 -0.75 15.95
C ARG A 67 11.68 0.72 16.26
N ALA A 68 11.34 1.01 17.52
CA ALA A 68 10.75 2.30 17.90
C ALA A 68 11.68 3.52 17.79
N ASP A 69 13.01 3.32 17.76
CA ASP A 69 14.02 4.37 17.61
C ASP A 69 14.26 4.79 16.14
N GLU A 70 13.67 4.08 15.19
CA GLU A 70 13.82 4.38 13.76
C GLU A 70 13.04 5.64 13.34
N ALA A 71 13.68 6.45 12.50
CA ALA A 71 13.04 7.63 11.93
C ALA A 71 11.81 7.24 11.10
N GLY A 72 10.66 7.83 11.44
CA GLY A 72 9.37 7.53 10.79
C GLY A 72 8.61 6.33 11.38
N ALA A 73 9.20 5.57 12.32
CA ALA A 73 8.54 4.41 12.94
C ALA A 73 7.24 4.80 13.67
N ALA A 74 7.25 5.91 14.40
CA ALA A 74 6.04 6.41 15.06
C ALA A 74 4.93 6.77 14.06
N THR A 75 5.27 7.42 12.94
CA THR A 75 4.33 7.76 11.87
C THR A 75 3.70 6.50 11.27
N MET A 76 4.50 5.48 10.93
CA MET A 76 3.99 4.23 10.38
C MET A 76 3.14 3.46 11.38
N ARG A 77 3.57 3.41 12.65
CA ARG A 77 2.79 2.78 13.74
C ARG A 77 1.43 3.45 13.90
N ASP A 78 1.42 4.77 13.99
CA ASP A 78 0.18 5.52 14.22
C ASP A 78 -0.78 5.36 13.03
N ALA A 79 -0.26 5.36 11.81
CA ALA A 79 -1.03 5.06 10.60
C ALA A 79 -1.61 3.63 10.61
N ALA A 80 -0.82 2.63 11.02
CA ALA A 80 -1.26 1.23 11.12
C ALA A 80 -2.34 1.03 12.18
N VAL A 81 -2.15 1.58 13.36
CA VAL A 81 -3.13 1.52 14.46
C VAL A 81 -4.42 2.24 14.07
N ALA A 82 -4.32 3.43 13.46
CA ALA A 82 -5.49 4.18 13.00
C ALA A 82 -6.24 3.43 11.91
N LEU A 83 -5.54 2.87 10.92
CA LEU A 83 -6.15 2.06 9.85
C LEU A 83 -6.87 0.83 10.42
N ALA A 84 -6.25 0.10 11.34
CA ALA A 84 -6.87 -1.06 11.97
C ALA A 84 -8.15 -0.67 12.75
N ALA A 85 -8.10 0.44 13.49
CA ALA A 85 -9.26 0.97 14.20
C ALA A 85 -10.39 1.40 13.24
N ASP A 86 -10.07 2.11 12.16
CA ASP A 86 -11.02 2.54 11.13
C ASP A 86 -11.67 1.32 10.43
N ALA A 87 -10.91 0.23 10.29
CA ALA A 87 -11.33 -1.03 9.68
C ALA A 87 -12.10 -1.98 10.62
N GLY A 88 -12.07 -1.76 11.93
CA GLY A 88 -12.59 -2.70 12.93
C GLY A 88 -11.78 -4.01 13.00
N VAL A 89 -10.47 -3.93 12.76
CA VAL A 89 -9.50 -5.02 12.83
C VAL A 89 -8.72 -4.92 14.14
N ASP A 90 -8.53 -6.03 14.82
CA ASP A 90 -7.73 -6.05 16.05
C ASP A 90 -6.25 -5.96 15.68
N ALA A 91 -5.52 -5.04 16.33
CA ALA A 91 -4.10 -4.83 16.07
C ALA A 91 -3.32 -4.68 17.38
N ASP A 92 -2.32 -5.55 17.56
CA ASP A 92 -1.38 -5.49 18.67
C ASP A 92 -0.01 -4.99 18.21
N VAL A 93 0.63 -4.15 19.03
CA VAL A 93 1.93 -3.54 18.70
C VAL A 93 3.04 -4.15 19.55
N PHE A 94 4.04 -4.69 18.87
CA PHE A 94 5.22 -5.35 19.43
C PHE A 94 6.47 -4.55 19.06
N ALA A 95 6.84 -3.61 19.94
CA ALA A 95 8.06 -2.83 19.76
C ALA A 95 9.29 -3.60 20.23
N ALA A 96 10.35 -3.61 19.43
CA ALA A 96 11.63 -4.21 19.79
C ALA A 96 12.15 -3.59 21.12
N PRO A 97 12.43 -4.40 22.17
CA PRO A 97 12.90 -3.89 23.46
C PRO A 97 14.33 -3.33 23.39
N THR A 98 15.10 -3.76 22.39
CA THR A 98 16.42 -3.25 22.03
C THR A 98 16.48 -2.97 20.53
N PRO A 99 17.33 -2.03 20.07
CA PRO A 99 17.35 -1.61 18.67
C PRO A 99 18.15 -2.54 17.73
N ASP A 100 18.62 -3.67 18.26
CA ASP A 100 19.41 -4.68 17.55
C ASP A 100 18.52 -5.82 17.02
N ALA A 101 19.14 -6.74 16.27
CA ALA A 101 18.45 -7.88 15.69
C ALA A 101 17.82 -8.79 16.75
N ASP A 102 18.46 -8.95 17.92
CA ASP A 102 17.94 -9.76 19.01
C ASP A 102 16.64 -9.16 19.58
N GLY A 103 16.58 -7.82 19.72
CA GLY A 103 15.37 -7.13 20.12
C GLY A 103 14.23 -7.28 19.10
N VAL A 104 14.53 -7.13 17.81
CA VAL A 104 13.53 -7.33 16.76
C VAL A 104 13.05 -8.78 16.73
N ALA A 105 13.94 -9.76 16.90
CA ALA A 105 13.59 -11.18 16.97
C ALA A 105 12.70 -11.49 18.17
N ALA A 106 12.97 -10.88 19.34
CA ALA A 106 12.11 -11.02 20.51
C ALA A 106 10.70 -10.47 20.27
N ALA A 107 10.58 -9.27 19.68
CA ALA A 107 9.27 -8.70 19.34
C ALA A 107 8.52 -9.53 18.30
N LEU A 108 9.22 -10.07 17.29
CA LEU A 108 8.62 -10.97 16.30
C LEU A 108 8.14 -12.28 16.94
N ALA A 109 8.90 -12.85 17.87
CA ALA A 109 8.51 -14.06 18.57
C ALA A 109 7.24 -13.85 19.41
N GLU A 110 7.13 -12.71 20.10
CA GLU A 110 5.91 -12.33 20.84
C GLU A 110 4.71 -12.10 19.90
N ALA A 111 4.94 -11.43 18.76
CA ALA A 111 3.92 -11.24 17.73
C ALA A 111 3.39 -12.57 17.19
N LEU A 112 4.27 -13.52 16.87
CA LEU A 112 3.89 -14.86 16.41
C LEU A 112 3.14 -15.66 17.49
N ALA A 113 3.49 -15.48 18.76
CA ALA A 113 2.81 -16.15 19.87
C ALA A 113 1.37 -15.66 20.09
N ALA A 114 1.03 -14.45 19.60
CA ALA A 114 -0.35 -13.94 19.58
C ALA A 114 -1.21 -14.58 18.47
N ASP A 115 -0.63 -15.43 17.62
CA ASP A 115 -1.30 -16.14 16.51
C ASP A 115 -2.11 -15.23 15.56
N PRO A 116 -1.50 -14.14 15.03
CA PRO A 116 -2.19 -13.20 14.15
C PRO A 116 -2.44 -13.80 12.76
N ASP A 117 -3.39 -13.24 12.03
CA ASP A 117 -3.61 -13.54 10.61
C ASP A 117 -2.48 -12.95 9.74
N VAL A 118 -1.97 -11.77 10.09
CA VAL A 118 -0.88 -11.10 9.38
C VAL A 118 0.12 -10.46 10.35
N VAL A 119 1.41 -10.72 10.14
CA VAL A 119 2.49 -10.03 10.84
C VAL A 119 2.97 -8.87 9.98
N VAL A 120 2.86 -7.64 10.49
CA VAL A 120 3.23 -6.41 9.80
C VAL A 120 4.56 -5.88 10.34
N GLY A 121 5.61 -5.92 9.54
CA GLY A 121 6.91 -5.31 9.84
C GLY A 121 7.00 -3.87 9.33
N LEU A 122 7.31 -2.92 10.21
CA LEU A 122 7.42 -1.50 9.84
C LEU A 122 8.87 -1.03 9.76
N GLY A 123 9.26 -0.52 8.59
CA GLY A 123 10.53 0.16 8.36
C GLY A 123 11.72 -0.75 8.09
N ALA A 124 12.88 -0.13 7.89
CA ALA A 124 14.12 -0.81 7.53
C ALA A 124 14.70 -1.66 8.67
N GLY A 125 14.45 -1.26 9.92
CA GLY A 125 15.02 -1.87 11.11
C GLY A 125 14.57 -3.31 11.38
N VAL A 126 13.47 -3.74 10.76
CA VAL A 126 12.97 -5.12 10.92
C VAL A 126 13.43 -6.08 9.82
N VAL A 127 13.99 -5.56 8.72
CA VAL A 127 14.19 -6.33 7.48
C VAL A 127 15.11 -7.53 7.66
N ASP A 128 16.20 -7.38 8.40
CA ASP A 128 17.20 -8.46 8.54
C ASP A 128 16.63 -9.69 9.25
N VAL A 129 15.85 -9.46 10.31
CA VAL A 129 15.16 -10.54 11.03
C VAL A 129 14.04 -11.11 10.17
N PHE A 130 13.22 -10.26 9.54
CA PHE A 130 12.13 -10.73 8.69
C PHE A 130 12.64 -11.56 7.51
N SER A 131 13.75 -11.18 6.89
CA SER A 131 14.37 -11.92 5.77
C SER A 131 14.76 -13.34 6.15
N LEU A 132 15.15 -13.57 7.42
CA LEU A 132 15.55 -14.90 7.90
C LEU A 132 14.35 -15.71 8.40
N GLU A 133 13.48 -15.10 9.19
CA GLU A 133 12.41 -15.80 9.89
C GLU A 133 11.22 -16.11 8.98
N SER A 134 10.85 -15.20 8.06
CA SER A 134 9.71 -15.42 7.17
C SER A 134 9.91 -16.61 6.23
N ALA A 135 11.16 -16.88 5.83
CA ALA A 135 11.52 -18.02 4.99
C ALA A 135 11.36 -19.38 5.71
N GLN A 136 11.30 -19.38 7.04
CA GLN A 136 11.08 -20.58 7.87
C GLN A 136 9.59 -20.77 8.21
N LEU A 137 8.76 -19.75 8.01
CA LEU A 137 7.36 -19.68 8.41
C LEU A 137 6.46 -19.49 7.18
N LEU A 138 6.58 -20.39 6.20
CA LEU A 138 5.90 -20.29 4.90
C LEU A 138 4.36 -20.36 5.01
N ASP A 139 3.83 -20.84 6.13
CA ASP A 139 2.41 -20.89 6.46
C ASP A 139 1.87 -19.59 7.07
N ARG A 140 2.74 -18.58 7.31
CA ARG A 140 2.37 -17.29 7.90
C ARG A 140 2.53 -16.16 6.90
N SER A 141 1.55 -15.27 6.86
CA SER A 141 1.55 -14.07 6.02
C SER A 141 2.33 -12.94 6.69
N PHE A 142 3.29 -12.39 5.95
CA PHE A 142 4.08 -11.22 6.36
C PHE A 142 3.84 -10.05 5.41
N LEU A 143 3.68 -8.87 5.98
CA LEU A 143 3.65 -7.60 5.26
C LEU A 143 4.79 -6.70 5.75
N LEU A 144 5.73 -6.32 4.89
CA LEU A 144 6.68 -5.24 5.18
C LEU A 144 6.19 -3.91 4.59
N VAL A 145 6.28 -2.84 5.36
CA VAL A 145 5.92 -1.48 4.93
C VAL A 145 7.10 -0.54 5.09
N GLY A 146 7.43 0.22 4.04
CA GLY A 146 8.55 1.16 4.02
C GLY A 146 9.93 0.49 3.95
N ALA A 147 9.94 -0.82 3.66
CA ALA A 147 11.13 -1.61 3.38
C ALA A 147 10.70 -2.93 2.72
N GLN A 148 11.66 -3.72 2.28
CA GLN A 148 11.43 -5.00 1.62
C GLN A 148 12.55 -5.98 1.95
N VAL A 149 12.27 -7.28 1.83
CA VAL A 149 13.32 -8.29 1.82
C VAL A 149 13.94 -8.39 0.42
N ALA A 150 15.18 -8.88 0.31
CA ALA A 150 15.87 -8.91 -0.98
C ALA A 150 15.22 -9.89 -1.97
N GLU A 151 14.79 -11.05 -1.49
CA GLU A 151 14.15 -12.10 -2.29
C GLU A 151 12.90 -12.59 -1.55
N PRO A 152 11.75 -11.88 -1.69
CA PRO A 152 10.51 -12.28 -1.03
C PRO A 152 10.10 -13.70 -1.44
N THR A 153 9.85 -14.54 -0.44
CA THR A 153 9.13 -15.80 -0.59
C THR A 153 7.63 -15.52 -0.78
N GLU A 154 6.87 -16.50 -1.24
CA GLU A 154 5.43 -16.37 -1.54
C GLU A 154 4.61 -15.78 -0.38
N ASN A 155 5.02 -16.03 0.86
CA ASN A 155 4.33 -15.57 2.06
C ASN A 155 4.71 -14.15 2.52
N VAL A 156 5.61 -13.46 1.79
CA VAL A 156 6.06 -12.11 2.11
C VAL A 156 5.60 -11.13 1.04
N THR A 157 4.81 -10.15 1.46
CA THR A 157 4.45 -8.99 0.64
C THR A 157 5.20 -7.78 1.19
N ALA A 158 5.78 -6.96 0.31
CA ALA A 158 6.41 -5.71 0.72
C ALA A 158 5.79 -4.53 -0.02
N VAL A 159 5.63 -3.40 0.66
CA VAL A 159 5.19 -2.15 0.03
C VAL A 159 6.20 -1.06 0.31
N VAL A 160 6.75 -0.51 -0.77
CA VAL A 160 7.83 0.47 -0.75
C VAL A 160 7.46 1.68 -1.59
N TRP A 161 8.21 2.76 -1.43
CA TRP A 161 8.10 3.99 -2.20
C TRP A 161 9.46 4.66 -2.30
N ASP A 162 9.60 5.63 -3.21
CA ASP A 162 10.84 6.42 -3.32
C ASP A 162 11.18 7.09 -1.98
N GLY A 163 12.34 6.75 -1.42
CA GLY A 163 12.77 7.17 -0.08
C GLY A 163 12.67 6.08 0.99
N ALA A 164 12.00 4.96 0.73
CA ALA A 164 11.78 3.85 1.65
C ALA A 164 11.86 2.48 0.95
N THR A 165 13.03 2.16 0.38
CA THR A 165 13.29 0.95 -0.43
C THR A 165 14.37 0.04 0.17
N SER A 166 14.61 0.15 1.48
CA SER A 166 15.66 -0.63 2.17
C SER A 166 15.47 -2.13 1.94
N ARG A 167 16.58 -2.83 1.70
CA ARG A 167 16.68 -4.30 1.57
C ARG A 167 17.41 -4.96 2.74
N GLY A 168 17.52 -4.25 3.86
CA GLY A 168 18.30 -4.69 5.02
C GLY A 168 19.81 -4.56 4.79
N SER A 169 20.61 -5.22 5.62
CA SER A 169 22.07 -5.20 5.54
C SER A 169 22.64 -6.10 4.44
N ALA A 170 21.85 -7.06 3.96
CA ALA A 170 22.27 -8.04 2.97
C ALA A 170 22.29 -7.51 1.53
N ALA A 171 21.61 -6.39 1.24
CA ALA A 171 21.54 -5.82 -0.10
C ALA A 171 21.43 -4.29 -0.08
N SER A 172 21.84 -3.64 -1.17
CA SER A 172 21.64 -2.20 -1.34
C SER A 172 20.17 -1.87 -1.54
N ALA A 173 19.72 -0.72 -1.05
CA ALA A 173 18.37 -0.22 -1.34
C ALA A 173 18.20 0.06 -2.85
N ASP A 174 16.96 -0.02 -3.35
CA ASP A 174 16.64 0.24 -4.77
C ASP A 174 16.62 1.75 -5.11
N GLY A 175 16.95 2.61 -4.14
CA GLY A 175 17.02 4.06 -4.28
C GLY A 175 17.65 4.73 -3.06
N ALA A 176 17.73 6.06 -3.07
CA ALA A 176 18.17 6.82 -1.90
C ALA A 176 17.13 6.70 -0.78
N LEU A 177 17.59 6.43 0.44
CA LEU A 177 16.72 6.43 1.61
C LEU A 177 16.56 7.85 2.14
N ASP A 178 15.32 8.25 2.36
CA ASP A 178 14.95 9.56 2.87
C ASP A 178 13.78 9.43 3.86
N PRO A 179 14.05 9.45 5.17
CA PRO A 179 13.03 9.35 6.20
C PRO A 179 11.97 10.45 6.14
N SER A 180 12.24 11.59 5.50
CA SER A 180 11.26 12.66 5.35
C SER A 180 10.11 12.30 4.39
N THR A 181 10.29 11.23 3.60
CA THR A 181 9.23 10.67 2.74
C THR A 181 8.23 9.82 3.53
N VAL A 182 8.54 9.45 4.78
CA VAL A 182 7.61 8.73 5.65
C VAL A 182 6.57 9.72 6.19
N THR A 183 5.40 9.73 5.56
CA THR A 183 4.25 10.55 5.95
C THR A 183 3.08 9.66 6.32
N ASP A 184 2.15 10.17 7.13
CA ASP A 184 0.92 9.46 7.51
C ASP A 184 0.15 8.95 6.28
N SER A 185 -0.16 9.86 5.34
CA SER A 185 -0.87 9.52 4.09
C SER A 185 -0.19 8.41 3.29
N ARG A 186 1.15 8.42 3.21
CA ARG A 186 1.91 7.43 2.46
C ARG A 186 1.99 6.09 3.19
N ALA A 187 2.20 6.12 4.50
CA ALA A 187 2.17 4.92 5.33
C ALA A 187 0.79 4.24 5.25
N ARG A 188 -0.29 5.01 5.35
CA ARG A 188 -1.67 4.50 5.23
C ARG A 188 -1.94 3.92 3.83
N ALA A 189 -1.56 4.61 2.76
CA ALA A 189 -1.71 4.07 1.40
C ALA A 189 -0.90 2.78 1.19
N ALA A 190 0.30 2.69 1.75
CA ALA A 190 1.13 1.50 1.68
C ALA A 190 0.53 0.33 2.46
N LEU A 191 0.00 0.59 3.66
CA LEU A 191 -0.73 -0.40 4.45
C LEU A 191 -1.95 -0.91 3.68
N VAL A 192 -2.80 -0.03 3.15
CA VAL A 192 -3.98 -0.41 2.36
C VAL A 192 -3.57 -1.30 1.17
N ALA A 193 -2.58 -0.88 0.37
CA ALA A 193 -2.14 -1.64 -0.80
C ALA A 193 -1.60 -3.03 -0.43
N GLY A 194 -0.75 -3.11 0.59
CA GLY A 194 -0.10 -4.36 0.98
C GLY A 194 -1.07 -5.33 1.63
N LEU A 195 -1.96 -4.80 2.46
CA LEU A 195 -2.97 -5.58 3.13
C LEU A 195 -4.02 -6.10 2.12
N ASP A 196 -4.51 -5.27 1.20
CA ASP A 196 -5.40 -5.70 0.11
C ASP A 196 -4.78 -6.85 -0.71
N ALA A 197 -3.50 -6.74 -1.06
CA ALA A 197 -2.77 -7.79 -1.74
C ALA A 197 -2.68 -9.09 -0.91
N VAL A 198 -2.40 -8.99 0.40
CA VAL A 198 -2.36 -10.15 1.30
C VAL A 198 -3.71 -10.87 1.35
N TRP A 199 -4.83 -10.15 1.43
CA TRP A 199 -6.15 -10.78 1.45
C TRP A 199 -6.64 -11.28 0.10
N ALA A 200 -6.21 -10.64 -1.00
CA ALA A 200 -6.45 -11.13 -2.35
C ALA A 200 -5.65 -12.42 -2.66
N GLY A 201 -4.62 -12.72 -1.86
CA GLY A 201 -3.66 -13.80 -2.15
C GLY A 201 -2.61 -13.40 -3.19
N ASP A 202 -2.51 -12.11 -3.52
CA ASP A 202 -1.55 -11.56 -4.46
C ASP A 202 -0.19 -11.29 -3.77
N THR A 203 0.35 -12.31 -3.11
CA THR A 203 1.53 -12.20 -2.24
C THR A 203 2.83 -12.60 -2.93
N GLY A 204 3.95 -12.48 -2.21
CA GLY A 204 5.26 -12.90 -2.68
C GLY A 204 6.01 -11.84 -3.50
N GLY A 205 5.46 -10.64 -3.62
CA GLY A 205 6.01 -9.56 -4.42
C GLY A 205 6.29 -8.29 -3.63
N VAL A 206 6.89 -7.33 -4.35
CA VAL A 206 7.07 -5.96 -3.89
C VAL A 206 6.09 -5.07 -4.65
N ILE A 207 5.34 -4.25 -3.93
CA ILE A 207 4.52 -3.17 -4.48
C ILE A 207 5.30 -1.87 -4.32
N LEU A 208 5.69 -1.27 -5.44
CA LEU A 208 6.28 0.07 -5.47
C LEU A 208 5.17 1.09 -5.71
N LEU A 209 4.92 1.94 -4.72
CA LEU A 209 3.98 3.05 -4.85
C LEU A 209 4.63 4.22 -5.58
N SER A 210 3.98 4.70 -6.65
CA SER A 210 4.40 5.92 -7.34
C SER A 210 4.17 7.16 -6.48
N ALA A 211 4.86 8.26 -6.80
CA ALA A 211 4.46 9.57 -6.30
C ALA A 211 3.05 9.92 -6.82
N GLY A 212 2.13 10.24 -5.91
CA GLY A 212 0.81 10.79 -6.23
C GLY A 212 0.85 12.28 -6.52
#